data_AF-A0A3D2YY77-F1
#
_entry.id   AF-A0A3D2YY77-F1
#
_cell.length_a   1.000
_cell.length_b   1.000
_cell.length_c   1.000
_cell.angle_alpha   90.00
_cell.angle_beta   90.00
_cell.angle_gamma   90.00
#
_symmetry.space_group_name_H-M   'P 1'
#
loop_
_entity.id
_entity.type
_entity.pdbx_description
1 polymer ?
#
loop_
_entity_poly.entity_id
_entity_poly.type
_entity_poly.pdbx_seq_one_letter_code
_entity_poly.pdbx_strand_id
1 'polypeptide(L)'
;MTLHPWRAASLVALLCTGATGNDADPPKLRLTQTRITIPQVDYEPAQHSGADGLPRLDLKTVPWERVVERAHAAVILESRYVRVTLLPEMGRVYSMVYLPDIVRPGGSNNATGWWLWIGGIEYTLPGEEQGYTWTLPWTWEILEDGVQRKAVRVQVVEPTTGLRETIDFSVESGSAAMGTTIRIRNPTEHAVDFAHWQANLGPSPLRWLRNWETWAT
;
A
#
# COMPACT_ATOMS: atom_id res chain seq x y z
N MET A 1 60.30 -22.25 20.91
CA MET A 1 59.27 -22.80 20.00
C MET A 1 57.92 -22.67 20.69
N THR A 2 57.16 -21.65 20.32
CA THR A 2 55.77 -21.48 20.74
C THR A 2 55.08 -20.65 19.65
N LEU A 3 54.07 -21.27 19.03
CA LEU A 3 53.25 -20.74 17.95
C LEU A 3 52.11 -19.88 18.52
N HIS A 4 51.78 -18.79 17.83
CA HIS A 4 50.51 -18.05 17.96
C HIS A 4 49.83 -18.07 16.58
N PRO A 5 48.64 -18.68 16.44
CA PRO A 5 47.76 -18.42 15.31
C PRO A 5 46.58 -17.53 15.72
N TRP A 6 46.21 -16.69 14.76
CA TRP A 6 45.15 -15.69 14.79
C TRP A 6 43.78 -16.37 14.82
N ARG A 7 42.85 -15.85 15.62
CA ARG A 7 41.45 -16.31 15.67
C ARG A 7 40.63 -15.61 14.59
N ALA A 8 40.00 -16.41 13.74
CA ALA A 8 38.92 -16.01 12.85
C ALA A 8 37.70 -15.52 13.65
N ALA A 9 37.06 -14.45 13.19
CA ALA A 9 35.80 -13.96 13.70
C ALA A 9 34.67 -14.88 13.22
N SER A 10 34.02 -15.57 14.17
CA SER A 10 32.84 -16.39 13.90
C SER A 10 31.60 -15.49 13.76
N LEU A 11 30.93 -15.60 12.61
CA LEU A 11 29.58 -15.12 12.36
C LEU A 11 28.62 -15.90 13.29
N VAL A 12 27.99 -15.24 14.26
CA VAL A 12 26.90 -15.83 15.04
C VAL A 12 25.59 -15.49 14.33
N ALA A 13 25.06 -16.46 13.59
CA ALA A 13 23.67 -16.43 13.14
C ALA A 13 22.78 -16.73 14.36
N LEU A 14 22.05 -15.73 14.85
CA LEU A 14 21.07 -15.93 15.91
C LEU A 14 19.80 -16.55 15.30
N LEU A 15 19.67 -17.86 15.46
CA LEU A 15 18.45 -18.62 15.20
C LEU A 15 17.40 -18.24 16.25
N CYS A 16 16.40 -17.45 15.87
CA CYS A 16 15.20 -17.26 16.69
C CYS A 16 14.28 -18.49 16.57
N THR A 17 14.46 -19.47 17.45
CA THR A 17 13.48 -20.55 17.64
C THR A 17 12.43 -20.18 18.69
N GLY A 18 11.16 -20.27 18.29
CA GLY A 18 10.06 -20.69 19.16
C GLY A 18 9.36 -19.61 20.00
N ALA A 19 8.28 -19.05 19.47
CA ALA A 19 7.10 -18.74 20.27
C ALA A 19 5.90 -19.48 19.67
N THR A 20 5.50 -20.58 20.30
CA THR A 20 4.25 -21.28 20.04
C THR A 20 3.10 -20.44 20.60
N GLY A 21 2.51 -19.60 19.76
CA GLY A 21 1.31 -18.83 20.07
C GLY A 21 0.10 -19.43 19.38
N ASN A 22 -0.82 -19.94 20.20
CA ASN A 22 -2.26 -20.22 20.02
C ASN A 22 -2.83 -20.50 18.62
N ASP A 23 -3.61 -21.59 18.55
CA ASP A 23 -4.59 -21.92 17.51
C ASP A 23 -5.42 -20.69 17.09
N ALA A 24 -4.97 -20.04 16.02
CA ALA A 24 -5.81 -19.19 15.19
C ALA A 24 -6.41 -20.10 14.11
N ASP A 25 -7.74 -20.14 14.02
CA ASP A 25 -8.52 -20.76 12.94
C ASP A 25 -7.72 -20.66 11.62
N PRO A 26 -7.42 -21.78 10.91
CA PRO A 26 -6.58 -21.72 9.72
C PRO A 26 -7.16 -20.67 8.78
N PRO A 27 -6.33 -19.76 8.21
CA PRO A 27 -6.85 -18.68 7.39
C PRO A 27 -7.73 -19.29 6.31
N LYS A 28 -9.04 -19.03 6.40
CA LYS A 28 -10.02 -19.60 5.49
C LYS A 28 -9.79 -18.94 4.13
N LEU A 29 -8.97 -19.60 3.32
CA LEU A 29 -8.90 -19.32 1.90
C LEU A 29 -10.33 -19.48 1.37
N ARG A 30 -10.87 -18.41 0.81
CA ARG A 30 -12.22 -18.37 0.28
C ARG A 30 -12.17 -18.06 -1.20
N LEU A 31 -12.98 -18.81 -1.94
CA LEU A 31 -13.30 -18.55 -3.33
C LEU A 31 -14.79 -18.25 -3.40
N THR A 32 -15.16 -17.16 -4.05
CA THR A 32 -16.56 -16.78 -4.25
C THR A 32 -16.77 -16.44 -5.72
N GLN A 33 -17.67 -17.17 -6.37
CA GLN A 33 -18.15 -16.84 -7.70
C GLN A 33 -19.37 -15.93 -7.56
N THR A 34 -19.37 -14.81 -8.27
CA THR A 34 -20.46 -13.83 -8.20
C THR A 34 -20.56 -13.05 -9.50
N ARG A 35 -21.46 -12.06 -9.56
CA ARG A 35 -21.45 -11.01 -10.57
C ARG A 35 -21.20 -9.67 -9.90
N ILE A 36 -20.37 -8.84 -10.50
CA ILE A 36 -20.19 -7.44 -10.08
C ILE A 36 -20.71 -6.51 -11.16
N THR A 37 -21.38 -5.45 -10.75
CA THR A 37 -21.84 -4.41 -11.67
C THR A 37 -20.75 -3.34 -11.79
N ILE A 38 -20.35 -3.06 -13.02
CA ILE A 38 -19.33 -2.06 -13.34
C ILE A 38 -20.01 -1.01 -14.25
N PRO A 39 -19.98 0.27 -13.87
CA PRO A 39 -20.34 1.35 -14.78
C PRO A 39 -19.34 1.42 -15.93
N GLN A 40 -19.82 1.38 -17.17
CA GLN A 40 -18.97 1.50 -18.35
C GLN A 40 -19.64 2.36 -19.42
N VAL A 41 -18.83 2.98 -20.28
CA VAL A 41 -19.33 3.63 -21.50
C VAL A 41 -20.04 2.57 -22.35
N ASP A 42 -21.19 2.92 -22.94
CA ASP A 42 -21.99 2.03 -23.80
C ASP A 42 -21.33 1.86 -25.19
N TYR A 43 -20.11 1.30 -25.20
CA TYR A 43 -19.25 1.21 -26.39
C TYR A 43 -19.64 0.05 -27.33
N GLU A 44 -20.35 -0.96 -26.83
CA GLU A 44 -20.67 -2.19 -27.56
C GLU A 44 -21.34 -1.94 -28.94
N PRO A 45 -22.27 -0.97 -29.09
CA PRO A 45 -22.87 -0.65 -30.39
C PRO A 45 -21.89 -0.10 -31.44
N ALA A 46 -20.75 0.47 -31.02
CA ALA A 46 -19.70 0.97 -31.92
C ALA A 46 -18.69 -0.13 -32.31
N GLN A 47 -18.85 -1.34 -31.75
CA GLN A 47 -17.99 -2.48 -32.04
C GLN A 47 -18.42 -3.19 -33.33
N HIS A 48 -17.45 -3.61 -34.13
CA HIS A 48 -17.66 -4.38 -35.35
C HIS A 48 -16.53 -5.41 -35.54
N SER A 49 -16.74 -6.39 -36.41
CA SER A 49 -15.69 -7.35 -36.78
C SER A 49 -14.81 -6.78 -37.89
N GLY A 50 -13.50 -6.86 -37.70
CA GLY A 50 -12.52 -6.61 -38.75
C GLY A 50 -12.46 -7.73 -39.78
N ALA A 51 -11.79 -7.49 -40.91
CA ALA A 51 -11.57 -8.50 -41.95
C ALA A 51 -10.76 -9.72 -41.45
N ASP A 52 -9.99 -9.52 -40.38
CA ASP A 52 -9.22 -10.53 -39.64
C ASP A 52 -10.03 -11.26 -38.58
N GLY A 53 -11.32 -10.98 -38.43
CA GLY A 53 -12.20 -11.57 -37.41
C GLY A 53 -11.99 -11.00 -36.01
N LEU A 54 -11.03 -10.10 -35.81
CA LEU A 54 -10.81 -9.43 -34.53
C LEU A 54 -11.86 -8.33 -34.30
N PRO A 55 -12.32 -8.11 -33.06
CA PRO A 55 -13.20 -7.00 -32.76
C PRO A 55 -12.45 -5.67 -32.92
N ARG A 56 -13.12 -4.69 -33.55
CA ARG A 56 -12.67 -3.31 -33.73
C ARG A 56 -13.72 -2.37 -33.19
N LEU A 57 -13.29 -1.18 -32.76
CA LEU A 57 -14.16 -0.16 -32.20
C LEU A 57 -14.02 1.11 -33.02
N ASP A 58 -15.15 1.64 -33.52
CA ASP A 58 -15.15 2.97 -34.13
C ASP A 58 -15.32 4.05 -33.05
N LEU A 59 -14.19 4.63 -32.63
CA LEU A 59 -14.16 5.63 -31.56
C LEU A 59 -15.00 6.88 -31.84
N LYS A 60 -15.33 7.17 -33.11
CA LYS A 60 -16.17 8.32 -33.49
C LYS A 60 -17.64 8.10 -33.19
N THR A 61 -18.08 6.84 -33.08
CA THR A 61 -19.49 6.49 -32.84
C THR A 61 -19.75 6.03 -31.40
N VAL A 62 -18.70 5.91 -30.58
CA VAL A 62 -18.85 5.61 -29.15
C VAL A 62 -19.60 6.75 -28.46
N PRO A 63 -20.70 6.46 -27.74
CA PRO A 63 -21.44 7.46 -26.97
C PRO A 63 -20.75 7.70 -25.62
N TRP A 64 -19.65 8.46 -25.62
CA TRP A 64 -18.79 8.66 -24.43
C TRP A 64 -19.52 9.17 -23.18
N GLU A 65 -20.57 9.98 -23.37
CA GLU A 65 -21.39 10.53 -22.27
C GLU A 65 -22.42 9.52 -21.72
N ARG A 66 -22.63 8.39 -22.40
CA ARG A 66 -23.60 7.37 -21.99
C ARG A 66 -22.90 6.27 -21.21
N VAL A 67 -23.02 6.34 -19.89
CA VAL A 67 -22.59 5.28 -18.98
C VAL A 67 -23.77 4.34 -18.69
N VAL A 68 -23.51 3.04 -18.78
CA VAL A 68 -24.47 1.98 -18.51
C VAL A 68 -23.91 1.01 -17.49
N GLU A 69 -24.78 0.50 -16.62
CA GLU A 69 -24.43 -0.56 -15.69
C GLU A 69 -24.33 -1.90 -16.44
N ARG A 70 -23.20 -2.60 -16.29
CA ARG A 70 -22.99 -3.93 -16.86
C ARG A 70 -22.56 -4.91 -15.77
N ALA A 71 -23.30 -6.00 -15.67
CA ALA A 71 -22.96 -7.09 -14.75
C ALA A 71 -21.94 -8.01 -15.42
N HIS A 72 -20.80 -8.23 -14.77
CA HIS A 72 -19.72 -9.10 -15.24
C HIS A 72 -19.56 -10.30 -14.32
N ALA A 73 -19.23 -11.47 -14.86
CA ALA A 73 -18.84 -12.61 -14.04
C ALA A 73 -17.57 -12.26 -13.25
N ALA A 74 -17.54 -12.60 -11.98
CA ALA A 74 -16.42 -12.32 -11.10
C ALA A 74 -16.06 -13.53 -10.23
N VAL A 75 -14.76 -13.70 -9.98
CA VAL A 75 -14.24 -14.65 -9.00
C VAL A 75 -13.43 -13.86 -7.97
N ILE A 76 -13.87 -13.91 -6.71
CA ILE A 76 -13.22 -13.26 -5.59
C ILE A 76 -12.40 -14.31 -4.85
N LEU A 77 -11.09 -14.10 -4.78
CA LEU A 77 -10.14 -14.92 -4.03
C LEU A 77 -9.74 -14.15 -2.77
N GLU A 78 -10.01 -14.71 -1.61
CA GLU A 78 -9.80 -14.06 -0.31
C GLU A 78 -8.95 -14.93 0.60
N SER A 79 -7.96 -14.31 1.22
CA SER A 79 -7.21 -14.86 2.35
C SER A 79 -7.22 -13.84 3.48
N ARG A 80 -6.56 -14.15 4.60
CA ARG A 80 -6.38 -13.15 5.67
C ARG A 80 -5.51 -11.94 5.26
N TYR A 81 -4.79 -12.03 4.14
CA TYR A 81 -3.81 -11.01 3.72
C TYR A 81 -4.24 -10.17 2.52
N VAL A 82 -5.16 -10.69 1.71
CA VAL A 82 -5.50 -10.07 0.44
C VAL A 82 -6.88 -10.53 -0.02
N ARG A 83 -7.58 -9.61 -0.68
CA ARG A 83 -8.76 -9.87 -1.50
C ARG A 83 -8.48 -9.48 -2.94
N VAL A 84 -8.59 -10.45 -3.85
CA VAL A 84 -8.39 -10.26 -5.29
C VAL A 84 -9.72 -10.50 -6.00
N THR A 85 -10.15 -9.54 -6.82
CA THR A 85 -11.33 -9.68 -7.69
C THR A 85 -10.87 -9.91 -9.12
N LEU A 86 -11.20 -11.06 -9.68
CA LEU A 86 -10.91 -11.44 -11.06
C LEU A 86 -12.16 -11.25 -11.93
N LEU A 87 -11.96 -10.77 -13.16
CA LEU A 87 -12.94 -10.80 -14.24
C LEU A 87 -12.49 -11.87 -15.26
N PRO A 88 -12.86 -13.15 -15.05
CA PRO A 88 -12.31 -14.26 -15.83
C PRO A 88 -12.64 -14.18 -17.31
N GLU A 89 -13.85 -13.72 -17.68
CA GLU A 89 -14.28 -13.56 -19.08
C GLU A 89 -13.51 -12.44 -19.81
N MET A 90 -12.79 -11.59 -19.07
CA MET A 90 -11.91 -10.55 -19.60
C MET A 90 -10.42 -10.85 -19.39
N GLY A 91 -10.09 -11.99 -18.78
CA GLY A 91 -8.71 -12.40 -18.49
C GLY A 91 -7.93 -11.41 -17.60
N ARG A 92 -8.58 -10.71 -16.65
CA ARG A 92 -7.92 -9.66 -15.86
C ARG A 92 -8.20 -9.68 -14.35
N VAL A 93 -7.25 -9.13 -13.59
CA VAL A 93 -7.46 -8.69 -12.21
C VAL A 93 -8.14 -7.32 -12.25
N TYR A 94 -9.32 -7.20 -11.64
CA TYR A 94 -10.06 -5.95 -11.54
C TYR A 94 -9.67 -5.12 -10.32
N SER A 95 -9.50 -5.78 -9.17
CA SER A 95 -9.05 -5.11 -7.94
C SER A 95 -8.25 -6.04 -7.05
N MET A 96 -7.32 -5.45 -6.29
CA MET A 96 -6.53 -6.13 -5.28
C MET A 96 -6.47 -5.24 -4.04
N VAL A 97 -6.95 -5.75 -2.91
CA VAL A 97 -6.95 -5.04 -1.63
C VAL A 97 -6.07 -5.81 -0.66
N TYR A 98 -5.01 -5.16 -0.19
CA TYR A 98 -4.14 -5.69 0.86
C TYR A 98 -4.81 -5.54 2.22
N LEU A 99 -4.78 -6.61 3.02
CA LEU A 99 -5.35 -6.67 4.36
C LEU A 99 -4.19 -7.02 5.32
N PRO A 100 -3.57 -6.02 5.98
CA PRO A 100 -2.53 -6.32 6.96
C PRO A 100 -3.10 -7.21 8.08
N ASP A 101 -2.45 -8.35 8.31
CA ASP A 101 -2.90 -9.41 9.24
C ASP A 101 -2.66 -9.01 10.70
N ILE A 102 -1.41 -8.73 11.03
CA ILE A 102 -1.01 -8.25 12.36
C ILE A 102 0.09 -7.20 12.23
N VAL A 103 0.07 -6.26 13.16
CA VAL A 103 1.15 -5.31 13.38
C VAL A 103 2.34 -6.05 14.00
N ARG A 104 3.55 -5.85 13.48
CA ARG A 104 4.77 -6.50 14.01
C ARG A 104 5.83 -5.47 14.39
N PRO A 105 6.36 -5.48 15.62
CA PRO A 105 7.56 -4.73 15.94
C PRO A 105 8.79 -5.41 15.32
N GLY A 106 9.76 -4.60 14.89
CA GLY A 106 11.08 -5.06 14.42
C GLY A 106 12.18 -4.10 14.88
N GLY A 107 13.44 -4.47 14.66
CA GLY A 107 14.58 -3.57 14.88
C GLY A 107 14.68 -2.50 13.79
N SER A 108 15.26 -1.35 14.13
CA SER A 108 15.55 -0.25 13.19
C SER A 108 16.91 0.36 13.50
N ASN A 109 17.63 0.84 12.48
CA ASN A 109 18.88 1.57 12.65
C ASN A 109 18.62 3.07 12.82
N ASN A 110 17.92 3.42 13.89
CA ASN A 110 17.64 4.79 14.30
C ASN A 110 17.68 4.92 15.83
N ALA A 111 17.59 6.14 16.37
CA ALA A 111 17.65 6.41 17.81
C ALA A 111 16.56 5.71 18.65
N THR A 112 15.43 5.32 18.05
CA THR A 112 14.41 4.54 18.77
C THR A 112 14.83 3.07 18.93
N GLY A 113 15.64 2.53 18.00
CA GLY A 113 16.10 1.15 17.99
C GLY A 113 15.05 0.11 17.58
N TRP A 114 13.82 0.53 17.26
CA TRP A 114 12.74 -0.34 16.79
C TRP A 114 11.89 0.35 15.74
N TRP A 115 11.01 -0.40 15.09
CA TRP A 115 10.06 0.12 14.10
C TRP A 115 8.82 -0.76 14.01
N LEU A 116 7.72 -0.22 13.48
CA LEU A 116 6.42 -0.86 13.44
C LEU A 116 5.99 -1.23 12.02
N TRP A 117 5.99 -2.52 11.72
CA TRP A 117 5.50 -3.05 10.44
C TRP A 117 3.97 -3.13 10.47
N ILE A 118 3.30 -2.04 10.09
CA ILE A 118 1.84 -1.94 10.00
C ILE A 118 1.32 -1.82 8.56
N GLY A 119 2.19 -1.52 7.59
CA GLY A 119 1.83 -1.27 6.20
C GLY A 119 1.24 0.12 5.98
N GLY A 120 0.75 0.39 4.77
CA GLY A 120 0.18 1.69 4.41
C GLY A 120 1.23 2.72 3.99
N ILE A 121 0.93 4.01 4.15
CA ILE A 121 1.85 5.10 3.81
C ILE A 121 2.33 5.72 5.12
N GLU A 122 3.64 5.72 5.33
CA GLU A 122 4.30 6.30 6.49
C GLU A 122 4.91 7.67 6.13
N TYR A 123 4.89 8.59 7.09
CA TYR A 123 5.48 9.93 7.00
C TYR A 123 6.47 10.09 8.15
N THR A 124 7.72 10.40 7.81
CA THR A 124 8.83 10.27 8.76
C THR A 124 9.61 11.57 8.91
N LEU A 125 10.02 11.85 10.14
CA LEU A 125 10.83 13.01 10.54
C LEU A 125 11.69 12.58 11.77
N PRO A 126 12.92 13.07 11.98
CA PRO A 126 13.61 14.14 11.25
C PRO A 126 14.72 13.68 10.28
N GLY A 127 14.93 12.38 10.04
CA GLY A 127 15.78 11.95 8.91
C GLY A 127 16.62 10.68 9.07
N GLU A 128 16.75 10.12 10.27
CA GLU A 128 17.30 8.76 10.44
C GLU A 128 16.39 7.70 9.79
N GLU A 129 16.82 6.44 9.70
CA GLU A 129 16.02 5.35 9.09
C GLU A 129 14.59 5.34 9.67
N GLN A 130 13.59 5.56 8.83
CA GLN A 130 12.17 5.72 9.20
C GLN A 130 11.84 6.86 10.20
N GLY A 131 12.78 7.71 10.57
CA GLY A 131 12.58 8.78 11.55
C GLY A 131 12.05 8.29 12.90
N TYR A 132 11.46 9.19 13.68
CA TYR A 132 10.96 8.91 15.03
C TYR A 132 9.45 9.18 15.16
N THR A 133 8.87 10.01 14.30
CA THR A 133 7.49 10.49 14.46
C THR A 133 6.43 9.39 14.40
N TRP A 134 6.72 8.24 13.76
CA TRP A 134 5.83 7.07 13.75
C TRP A 134 5.54 6.50 15.15
N THR A 135 6.45 6.70 16.12
CA THR A 135 6.29 6.18 17.50
C THR A 135 5.57 7.15 18.44
N LEU A 136 5.37 8.39 17.98
CA LEU A 136 4.83 9.47 18.80
C LEU A 136 3.31 9.54 18.68
N PRO A 137 2.61 10.07 19.69
CA PRO A 137 1.19 10.35 19.56
C PRO A 137 0.97 11.53 18.61
N TRP A 138 0.18 11.29 17.55
CA TRP A 138 -0.30 12.35 16.67
C TRP A 138 -1.65 12.87 17.17
N THR A 139 -1.82 14.18 17.17
CA THR A 139 -3.14 14.81 17.30
C THR A 139 -3.82 14.85 15.94
N TRP A 140 -5.16 14.85 15.91
CA TRP A 140 -5.89 14.89 14.65
C TRP A 140 -7.23 15.62 14.78
N GLU A 141 -7.73 16.12 13.65
CA GLU A 141 -9.02 16.79 13.53
C GLU A 141 -9.64 16.53 12.14
N ILE A 142 -10.97 16.53 12.07
CA ILE A 142 -11.70 16.55 10.79
C ILE A 142 -11.70 17.99 10.29
N LEU A 143 -11.10 18.23 9.12
CA LEU A 143 -11.14 19.54 8.47
C LEU A 143 -12.42 19.74 7.66
N GLU A 144 -12.90 18.67 7.04
CA GLU A 144 -14.07 18.72 6.16
C GLU A 144 -14.75 17.34 6.10
N ASP A 145 -16.07 17.31 6.24
CA ASP A 145 -16.90 16.13 5.98
C ASP A 145 -18.05 16.49 5.03
N GLY A 146 -17.66 16.93 3.83
CA GLY A 146 -18.56 17.37 2.78
C GLY A 146 -18.98 16.23 1.84
N VAL A 147 -19.91 16.58 0.93
CA VAL A 147 -20.33 15.71 -0.18
C VAL A 147 -19.25 15.65 -1.26
N GLN A 148 -18.56 16.78 -1.53
CA GLN A 148 -17.56 16.87 -2.60
C GLN A 148 -16.15 16.51 -2.14
N ARG A 149 -15.86 16.72 -0.85
CA ARG A 149 -14.53 16.49 -0.29
C ARG A 149 -14.63 16.05 1.16
N LYS A 150 -13.75 15.13 1.55
CA LYS A 150 -13.52 14.72 2.93
C LYS A 150 -12.07 14.96 3.27
N ALA A 151 -11.78 15.54 4.43
CA ALA A 151 -10.42 15.87 4.82
C ALA A 151 -10.17 15.74 6.33
N VAL A 152 -8.99 15.23 6.66
CA VAL A 152 -8.50 15.05 8.04
C VAL A 152 -7.12 15.66 8.13
N ARG A 153 -6.84 16.36 9.22
CA ARG A 153 -5.49 16.81 9.57
C ARG A 153 -4.94 15.96 10.70
N VAL A 154 -3.66 15.63 10.61
CA VAL A 154 -2.86 15.05 11.68
C VAL A 154 -1.65 15.93 11.97
N GLN A 155 -1.19 15.97 13.22
CA GLN A 155 -0.03 16.76 13.63
C GLN A 155 0.79 16.07 14.71
N VAL A 156 2.10 16.27 14.67
CA VAL A 156 3.06 15.83 15.68
C VAL A 156 4.15 16.88 15.87
N VAL A 157 4.74 16.92 17.06
CA VAL A 157 5.96 17.67 17.33
C VAL A 157 7.06 16.64 17.57
N GLU A 158 8.11 16.69 16.75
CA GLU A 158 9.25 15.80 16.88
C GLU A 158 10.16 16.33 18.02
N PRO A 159 10.40 15.55 19.08
CA PRO A 159 10.98 16.04 20.33
C PRO A 159 12.49 16.35 20.24
N THR A 160 13.23 15.73 19.33
CA THR A 160 14.69 15.92 19.25
C THR A 160 15.08 17.21 18.53
N THR A 161 14.24 17.67 17.60
CA THR A 161 14.46 18.88 16.79
C THR A 161 13.48 20.00 17.11
N GLY A 162 12.34 19.69 17.74
CA GLY A 162 11.26 20.64 17.97
C GLY A 162 10.43 20.98 16.73
N LEU A 163 10.69 20.33 15.59
CA LEU A 163 9.93 20.53 14.35
C LEU A 163 8.47 20.08 14.55
N ARG A 164 7.55 20.89 14.03
CA ARG A 164 6.13 20.54 13.95
C ARG A 164 5.81 20.04 12.55
N GLU A 165 5.34 18.81 12.47
CA GLU A 165 4.81 18.23 11.25
C GLU A 165 3.28 18.30 11.26
N THR A 166 2.70 18.63 10.11
CA THR A 166 1.26 18.70 9.90
C THR A 166 0.95 18.12 8.53
N ILE A 167 0.03 17.15 8.50
CA ILE A 167 -0.37 16.47 7.26
C ILE A 167 -1.87 16.56 7.12
N ASP A 168 -2.33 17.05 5.98
CA ASP A 168 -3.74 17.07 5.62
C ASP A 168 -3.98 16.00 4.56
N PHE A 169 -4.81 15.01 4.89
CA PHE A 169 -5.30 13.99 3.97
C PHE A 169 -6.65 14.39 3.41
N SER A 170 -6.89 14.13 2.13
CA SER A 170 -8.20 14.37 1.54
C SER A 170 -8.53 13.42 0.39
N VAL A 171 -9.82 13.22 0.18
CA VAL A 171 -10.39 12.58 -1.02
C VAL A 171 -11.48 13.47 -1.59
N GLU A 172 -11.54 13.53 -2.91
CA GLU A 172 -12.52 14.35 -3.65
C GLU A 172 -13.41 13.45 -4.50
N SER A 173 -14.69 13.79 -4.58
CA SER A 173 -15.72 13.01 -5.31
C SER A 173 -15.38 12.77 -6.78
N GLY A 174 -14.66 13.70 -7.41
CA GLY A 174 -14.24 13.65 -8.81
C GLY A 174 -12.83 13.09 -9.05
N SER A 175 -12.16 12.54 -8.03
CA SER A 175 -10.77 12.09 -8.12
C SER A 175 -10.60 10.65 -7.64
N ALA A 176 -9.77 9.89 -8.35
CA ALA A 176 -9.31 8.56 -7.93
C ALA A 176 -8.06 8.62 -7.03
N ALA A 177 -7.56 9.82 -6.73
CA ALA A 177 -6.37 10.02 -5.93
C ALA A 177 -6.71 10.48 -4.50
N MET A 178 -5.89 10.05 -3.54
CA MET A 178 -5.83 10.67 -2.22
C MET A 178 -4.87 11.86 -2.27
N GLY A 179 -5.36 13.04 -1.89
CA GLY A 179 -4.54 14.24 -1.73
C GLY A 179 -3.84 14.26 -0.38
N THR A 180 -2.55 14.59 -0.39
CA THR A 180 -1.74 14.78 0.83
C THR A 180 -1.04 16.13 0.77
N THR A 181 -1.22 16.97 1.80
CA THR A 181 -0.45 18.21 1.96
C THR A 181 0.37 18.16 3.24
N ILE A 182 1.70 18.16 3.12
CA ILE A 182 2.64 18.09 4.24
C ILE A 182 3.19 19.49 4.52
N ARG A 183 3.24 19.87 5.79
CA ARG A 183 3.84 21.12 6.28
C ARG A 183 4.75 20.82 7.46
N ILE A 184 6.01 21.20 7.34
CA ILE A 184 7.00 21.10 8.41
C ILE A 184 7.36 22.53 8.80
N ARG A 185 7.11 22.88 10.06
CA ARG A 185 7.40 24.20 10.63
C ARG A 185 8.47 24.05 11.69
N ASN A 186 9.48 24.91 11.63
CA ASN A 186 10.43 25.10 12.72
C ASN A 186 9.96 26.25 13.62
N PRO A 187 9.41 25.98 14.82
CA PRO A 187 9.01 27.02 15.76
C PRO A 187 10.17 27.48 16.66
N THR A 188 11.36 26.90 16.54
CA THR A 188 12.51 27.20 17.39
C THR A 188 13.27 28.44 16.90
N GLU A 189 14.21 28.94 17.71
CA GLU A 189 15.05 30.09 17.39
C GLU A 189 16.30 29.72 16.56
N HIS A 190 16.51 28.43 16.29
CA HIS A 190 17.71 27.94 15.62
C HIS A 190 17.39 27.25 14.30
N ALA A 191 18.33 27.27 13.36
CA ALA A 191 18.25 26.44 12.16
C ALA A 191 18.32 24.95 12.55
N VAL A 192 17.52 24.13 11.88
CA VAL A 192 17.40 22.70 12.12
C VAL A 192 17.54 21.99 10.79
N ASP A 193 18.47 21.05 10.72
CA ASP A 193 18.59 20.12 9.58
C ASP A 193 17.59 18.98 9.75
N PHE A 194 16.90 18.63 8.68
CA PHE A 194 15.98 17.50 8.65
C PHE A 194 15.89 16.88 7.27
N ALA A 195 15.47 15.62 7.24
CA ALA A 195 14.94 14.93 6.09
C ALA A 195 13.54 14.41 6.43
N HIS A 196 12.67 14.41 5.43
CA HIS A 196 11.33 13.87 5.52
C HIS A 196 11.09 12.87 4.38
N TRP A 197 10.58 11.69 4.71
CA TRP A 197 10.27 10.66 3.73
C TRP A 197 8.80 10.28 3.78
N GLN A 198 8.27 9.96 2.60
CA GLN A 198 6.99 9.27 2.46
C GLN A 198 7.26 7.86 1.95
N ALA A 199 7.03 6.86 2.80
CA ALA A 199 7.26 5.46 2.47
C ALA A 199 5.93 4.73 2.25
N ASN A 200 5.68 4.27 1.02
CA ASN A 200 4.54 3.40 0.74
C ASN A 200 4.96 1.94 0.99
N LEU A 201 4.44 1.38 2.07
CA LEU A 201 4.64 0.03 2.56
C LEU A 201 3.46 -0.89 2.21
N GLY A 202 2.66 -0.48 1.21
CA GLY A 202 1.77 -1.36 0.46
C GLY A 202 2.52 -2.60 -0.07
N PRO A 203 1.81 -3.62 -0.61
CA PRO A 203 2.30 -4.99 -0.67
C PRO A 203 3.75 -5.07 -1.14
N SER A 204 4.66 -5.24 -0.18
CA SER A 204 6.10 -5.20 -0.41
C SER A 204 6.49 -6.16 -1.54
N PRO A 205 7.35 -5.75 -2.49
CA PRO A 205 7.67 -6.52 -3.70
C PRO A 205 8.47 -7.81 -3.43
N LEU A 206 8.85 -8.11 -2.18
CA LEU A 206 9.84 -9.15 -1.87
C LEU A 206 9.40 -10.61 -2.13
N ARG A 207 8.19 -10.88 -2.66
CA ARG A 207 7.78 -12.27 -2.98
C ARG A 207 6.97 -12.47 -4.27
N TRP A 208 6.71 -11.43 -5.06
CA TRP A 208 5.77 -11.53 -6.19
C TRP A 208 6.40 -12.01 -7.52
N LEU A 209 7.73 -11.99 -7.66
CA LEU A 209 8.44 -12.39 -8.89
C LEU A 209 8.93 -13.84 -8.85
N ARG A 210 8.06 -14.82 -8.53
CA ARG A 210 8.46 -16.24 -8.58
C ARG A 210 8.15 -16.97 -9.88
N ASN A 211 7.44 -16.37 -10.84
CA ASN A 211 7.10 -17.03 -12.10
C ASN A 211 7.33 -16.09 -13.30
N TRP A 212 8.55 -16.04 -13.83
CA TRP A 212 8.77 -15.55 -15.20
C TRP A 212 9.69 -16.44 -16.05
N GLU A 213 10.04 -17.65 -15.61
CA GLU A 213 10.79 -18.59 -16.45
C GLU A 213 10.10 -19.96 -16.51
N THR A 214 9.30 -20.15 -17.55
CA THR A 214 9.08 -21.46 -18.19
C THR A 214 8.60 -21.18 -19.60
N TRP A 215 9.53 -20.76 -20.45
CA TRP A 215 9.36 -20.93 -21.90
C TRP A 215 9.80 -22.35 -22.26
N ALA A 216 9.00 -22.93 -23.14
CA ALA A 216 9.09 -24.26 -23.71
C ALA A 216 10.50 -24.72 -24.09
N THR A 217 10.77 -25.99 -23.80
CA THR A 217 11.51 -26.89 -24.69
C THR A 217 10.60 -28.03 -25.05
#